data_AF-A0A450UAA1-F1
#
_entry.id   AF-A0A450UAA1-F1
#
_cell.length_a   1.000
_cell.length_b   1.000
_cell.length_c   1.000
_cell.angle_alpha   90.00
_cell.angle_beta   90.00
_cell.angle_gamma   90.00
#
_symmetry.space_group_name_H-M   'P 1'
#
loop_
_entity.id
_entity.type
_entity.pdbx_description
1 polymer ?
#
loop_
_entity_poly.entity_id
_entity_poly.type
_entity_poly.pdbx_seq_one_letter_code
_entity_poly.pdbx_strand_id
1 'polypeptide(L)'
;MVVGHLITKFNNTMRATRFQREIFEALNSYNIDLTFVEEWYKETVRVLASIRVQAAKVKHPRYIGDVLEDELKSVLYKVMPRRYALEKGSFGINSFSGVSAEQDLLLIDGSLGSAICRRDTVGYYPIEAILASIEVKSKITYDELHKCLLSCISLKKLILEPFDYRDEESKRIFYAIFAYSSAHKKEAFLTKLNKYIEAVPESLRPNCIYIMDHGLYLPTTSGYIAYSLRDIQMCNEKYSFIPTSDDREGQNFVLFFSLILEHAFHQSPLRQHTKYSQYVIRPSMWKNDIAKSSGGAERPNKYINKNDMWSSDFDAPCVPGIEQTCGDCGKSYTFVIIPPSTRVQRGNFKKSFASQGLVPIDKDAAYVCSCGAHLNVNEE
;
A
#
# COMPACT_ATOMS: atom_id res chain seq x y z
N MET A 1 -60.55 -21.05 -43.57
CA MET A 1 -59.74 -19.93 -43.01
C MET A 1 -59.56 -19.99 -41.49
N VAL A 2 -60.53 -20.48 -40.70
CA VAL A 2 -60.45 -20.49 -39.22
C VAL A 2 -59.40 -21.45 -38.64
N VAL A 3 -59.18 -22.61 -39.28
CA VAL A 3 -58.23 -23.63 -38.79
C VAL A 3 -56.76 -23.18 -38.89
N GLY A 4 -56.40 -22.45 -39.95
CA GLY A 4 -55.03 -21.94 -40.13
C GLY A 4 -54.62 -20.94 -39.05
N HIS A 5 -55.56 -20.09 -38.60
CA HIS A 5 -55.33 -19.05 -37.60
C HIS A 5 -55.16 -19.62 -36.17
N LEU A 6 -55.85 -20.73 -35.86
CA LEU A 6 -55.70 -21.44 -34.59
C LEU A 6 -54.35 -22.14 -34.48
N ILE A 7 -53.85 -22.74 -35.56
CA ILE A 7 -52.53 -23.40 -35.59
C ILE A 7 -51.40 -22.37 -35.44
N THR A 8 -51.52 -21.18 -36.04
CA THR A 8 -50.51 -20.11 -35.88
C THR A 8 -50.48 -19.56 -34.46
N LYS A 9 -51.65 -19.33 -33.83
CA LYS A 9 -51.73 -18.91 -32.42
C LYS A 9 -51.13 -19.95 -31.48
N PHE A 10 -51.45 -21.23 -31.66
CA PHE A 10 -50.93 -22.31 -30.81
C PHE A 10 -49.40 -22.44 -30.90
N ASN A 11 -48.83 -22.35 -32.12
CA ASN A 11 -47.38 -22.40 -32.33
C ASN A 11 -46.65 -21.17 -31.75
N ASN A 12 -47.26 -19.98 -31.81
CA ASN A 12 -46.68 -18.76 -31.22
C ASN A 12 -46.69 -18.80 -29.70
N THR A 13 -47.77 -19.32 -29.08
CA THR A 13 -47.83 -19.49 -27.62
C THR A 13 -46.79 -20.51 -27.15
N MET A 14 -46.66 -21.67 -27.80
CA MET A 14 -45.64 -22.67 -27.44
C MET A 14 -44.20 -22.16 -27.62
N ARG A 15 -43.93 -21.37 -28.66
CA ARG A 15 -42.62 -20.71 -28.84
C ARG A 15 -42.35 -19.70 -27.74
N ALA A 16 -43.34 -18.91 -27.33
CA ALA A 16 -43.21 -17.97 -26.24
C ALA A 16 -42.95 -18.69 -24.90
N THR A 17 -43.64 -19.81 -24.63
CA THR A 17 -43.40 -20.60 -23.40
C THR A 17 -42.02 -21.26 -23.39
N ARG A 18 -41.56 -21.75 -24.56
CA ARG A 18 -40.23 -22.33 -24.72
C ARG A 18 -39.12 -21.29 -24.55
N PHE A 19 -39.26 -20.11 -25.15
CA PHE A 19 -38.29 -19.03 -25.02
C PHE A 19 -38.21 -18.50 -23.58
N GLN A 20 -39.35 -18.35 -22.90
CA GLN A 20 -39.38 -17.97 -21.48
C GLN A 20 -38.69 -19.04 -20.60
N ARG A 21 -38.86 -20.32 -20.93
CA ARG A 21 -38.14 -21.41 -20.24
C ARG A 21 -36.65 -21.37 -20.51
N GLU A 22 -36.22 -21.15 -21.76
CA GLU A 22 -34.81 -21.04 -22.13
C GLU A 22 -34.16 -19.80 -21.48
N ILE A 23 -34.87 -18.67 -21.37
CA ILE A 23 -34.43 -17.50 -20.60
C ILE A 23 -34.30 -17.86 -19.12
N PHE A 24 -35.31 -18.51 -18.54
CA PHE A 24 -35.27 -18.89 -17.13
C PHE A 24 -34.12 -19.86 -16.86
N GLU A 25 -33.92 -20.86 -17.71
CA GLU A 25 -32.78 -21.77 -17.64
C GLU A 25 -31.47 -20.98 -17.80
N ALA A 26 -31.31 -20.13 -18.82
CA ALA A 26 -30.09 -19.34 -19.00
C ALA A 26 -29.79 -18.35 -17.85
N LEU A 27 -30.82 -17.78 -17.21
CA LEU A 27 -30.67 -16.87 -16.08
C LEU A 27 -30.33 -17.61 -14.76
N ASN A 28 -30.73 -18.88 -14.63
CA ASN A 28 -30.63 -19.64 -13.39
C ASN A 28 -29.68 -20.85 -13.46
N SER A 29 -29.21 -21.22 -14.65
CA SER A 29 -28.19 -22.24 -14.86
C SER A 29 -26.84 -21.56 -14.99
N TYR A 30 -26.03 -21.65 -13.94
CA TYR A 30 -24.62 -21.29 -14.02
C TYR A 30 -23.83 -22.55 -14.36
N ASN A 31 -23.00 -22.49 -15.40
CA ASN A 31 -21.98 -23.50 -15.60
C ASN A 31 -20.85 -23.24 -14.61
N ILE A 32 -21.04 -23.69 -13.36
CA ILE A 32 -20.09 -23.45 -12.28
C ILE A 32 -19.00 -24.50 -12.37
N ASP A 33 -17.88 -24.13 -12.98
CA ASP A 33 -16.64 -24.88 -12.85
C ASP A 33 -15.89 -24.37 -11.60
N LEU A 34 -16.13 -25.05 -10.46
CA LEU A 34 -15.45 -24.75 -9.20
C LEU A 34 -13.95 -25.08 -9.23
N THR A 35 -13.53 -25.88 -10.21
CA THR A 35 -12.16 -26.42 -10.31
C THR A 35 -11.26 -25.60 -11.22
N PHE A 36 -11.82 -24.90 -12.22
CA PHE A 36 -11.03 -24.17 -13.23
C PHE A 36 -9.96 -23.25 -12.63
N VAL A 37 -10.36 -22.35 -11.72
CA VAL A 37 -9.42 -21.41 -11.09
C VAL A 37 -8.40 -22.15 -10.23
N GLU A 38 -8.85 -23.14 -9.46
CA GLU A 38 -7.99 -23.93 -8.61
C GLU A 38 -6.91 -24.68 -9.42
N GLU A 39 -7.29 -25.38 -10.48
CA GLU A 39 -6.38 -26.14 -11.34
C GLU A 39 -5.39 -25.22 -12.06
N TRP A 40 -5.87 -24.09 -12.58
CA TRP A 40 -5.01 -23.09 -13.23
C TRP A 40 -3.90 -22.60 -12.30
N TYR A 41 -4.25 -22.29 -11.06
CA TYR A 41 -3.28 -21.79 -10.09
C TYR A 41 -2.45 -22.90 -9.45
N LYS A 42 -2.97 -24.14 -9.32
CA LYS A 42 -2.13 -25.31 -8.99
C LYS A 42 -1.00 -25.47 -10.00
N GLU A 43 -1.28 -25.34 -11.29
CA GLU A 43 -0.25 -25.43 -12.32
C GLU A 43 0.77 -24.28 -12.20
N THR A 44 0.30 -23.07 -11.90
CA THR A 44 1.19 -21.92 -11.64
C THR A 44 2.14 -22.20 -10.46
N VAL A 45 1.63 -22.79 -9.37
CA VAL A 45 2.46 -23.13 -8.21
C VAL A 45 3.47 -24.24 -8.55
N ARG A 46 3.09 -25.25 -9.35
CA ARG A 46 4.01 -26.28 -9.85
C ARG A 46 5.13 -25.70 -10.71
N VAL A 47 4.81 -24.73 -11.57
CA VAL A 47 5.82 -24.02 -12.38
C VAL A 47 6.81 -23.30 -11.47
N LEU A 48 6.34 -22.55 -10.47
CA LEU A 48 7.20 -21.88 -9.48
C LEU A 48 8.07 -22.89 -8.71
N ALA A 49 7.51 -24.02 -8.30
CA ALA A 49 8.25 -25.09 -7.63
C ALA A 49 9.36 -25.67 -8.53
N SER A 50 9.07 -25.91 -9.80
CA SER A 50 10.03 -26.41 -10.80
C SER A 50 11.17 -25.42 -11.03
N ILE A 51 10.86 -24.14 -11.20
CA ILE A 51 11.84 -23.05 -11.36
C ILE A 51 12.80 -23.03 -10.17
N ARG A 52 12.27 -23.16 -8.95
CA ARG A 52 13.10 -23.20 -7.75
C ARG A 52 14.08 -24.37 -7.74
N VAL A 53 13.66 -25.56 -8.17
CA VAL A 53 14.56 -26.73 -8.32
C VAL A 53 15.65 -26.47 -9.36
N GLN A 54 15.32 -25.76 -10.44
CA GLN A 54 16.29 -25.39 -11.47
C GLN A 54 17.26 -24.31 -10.96
N ALA A 55 16.77 -23.27 -10.30
CA ALA A 55 17.57 -22.18 -9.75
C ALA A 55 18.57 -22.69 -8.70
N ALA A 56 18.21 -23.71 -7.91
CA ALA A 56 19.12 -24.35 -6.97
C ALA A 56 20.36 -24.99 -7.62
N LYS A 57 20.34 -25.25 -8.93
CA LYS A 57 21.50 -25.76 -9.69
C LYS A 57 22.49 -24.65 -10.06
N VAL A 58 22.08 -23.37 -9.98
CA VAL A 58 22.95 -22.22 -10.22
C VAL A 58 23.80 -21.98 -8.96
N LYS A 59 25.12 -22.08 -9.09
CA LYS A 59 26.05 -22.13 -7.94
C LYS A 59 26.16 -20.83 -7.13
N HIS A 60 25.67 -19.69 -7.62
CA HIS A 60 25.86 -18.40 -6.96
C HIS A 60 24.56 -17.94 -6.24
N PRO A 61 24.53 -17.86 -4.89
CA PRO A 61 23.32 -17.58 -4.12
C PRO A 61 22.55 -16.33 -4.52
N ARG A 62 23.26 -15.24 -4.87
CA ARG A 62 22.64 -13.98 -5.31
C ARG A 62 21.78 -14.16 -6.58
N TYR A 63 22.27 -14.93 -7.54
CA TYR A 63 21.53 -15.19 -8.79
C TYR A 63 20.28 -16.06 -8.55
N ILE A 64 20.26 -16.86 -7.49
CA ILE A 64 19.07 -17.64 -7.12
C ILE A 64 17.94 -16.71 -6.69
N GLY A 65 18.24 -15.72 -5.83
CA GLY A 65 17.26 -14.71 -5.41
C GLY A 65 16.70 -13.95 -6.60
N ASP A 66 17.60 -13.38 -7.42
CA ASP A 66 17.23 -12.57 -8.57
C ASP A 66 16.30 -13.32 -9.55
N VAL A 67 16.63 -14.57 -9.89
CA VAL A 67 15.81 -15.40 -10.80
C VAL A 67 14.43 -15.68 -10.20
N LEU A 68 14.36 -16.01 -8.90
CA LEU A 68 13.09 -16.32 -8.25
C LEU A 68 12.16 -15.11 -8.13
N GLU A 69 12.74 -13.92 -7.94
CA GLU A 69 12.01 -12.65 -7.96
C GLU A 69 11.49 -12.32 -9.36
N ASP A 70 12.31 -12.48 -10.40
CA ASP A 70 11.92 -12.21 -11.79
C ASP A 70 10.80 -13.15 -12.25
N GLU A 71 10.86 -14.41 -11.86
CA GLU A 71 9.83 -15.39 -12.21
C GLU A 71 8.52 -15.18 -11.46
N LEU A 72 8.57 -14.89 -10.15
CA LEU A 72 7.37 -14.50 -9.42
C LEU A 72 6.76 -13.24 -10.05
N LYS A 73 7.57 -12.22 -10.34
CA LYS A 73 7.15 -10.99 -11.01
C LYS A 73 6.46 -11.29 -12.36
N SER A 74 7.05 -12.16 -13.18
CA SER A 74 6.50 -12.58 -14.48
C SER A 74 5.13 -13.24 -14.34
N VAL A 75 4.96 -14.12 -13.34
CA VAL A 75 3.67 -14.76 -13.04
C VAL A 75 2.64 -13.72 -12.62
N LEU A 76 2.96 -12.87 -11.65
CA LEU A 76 2.02 -11.87 -11.12
C LEU A 76 1.65 -10.84 -12.19
N TYR A 77 2.60 -10.43 -13.05
CA TYR A 77 2.37 -9.43 -14.08
C TYR A 77 1.31 -9.85 -15.10
N LYS A 78 1.17 -11.15 -15.38
CA LYS A 78 0.16 -11.68 -16.33
C LYS A 78 -1.28 -11.49 -15.86
N VAL A 79 -1.48 -11.41 -14.55
CA VAL A 79 -2.81 -11.35 -13.91
C VAL A 79 -3.08 -9.98 -13.27
N MET A 80 -2.06 -9.11 -13.17
CA MET A 80 -2.23 -7.77 -12.62
C MET A 80 -2.90 -6.79 -13.62
N PRO A 81 -3.77 -5.89 -13.12
CA PRO A 81 -4.26 -4.77 -13.90
C PRO A 81 -3.12 -3.88 -14.42
N ARG A 82 -3.20 -3.49 -15.70
CA ARG A 82 -2.15 -2.70 -16.38
C ARG A 82 -1.81 -1.35 -15.73
N ARG A 83 -2.73 -0.79 -14.93
CA ARG A 83 -2.51 0.49 -14.24
C ARG A 83 -1.48 0.38 -13.11
N TYR A 84 -1.28 -0.82 -12.58
CA TYR A 84 -0.31 -1.07 -11.54
C TYR A 84 1.01 -1.55 -12.14
N ALA A 85 2.10 -0.96 -11.67
CA ALA A 85 3.44 -1.41 -12.00
C ALA A 85 3.99 -2.28 -10.89
N LEU A 86 4.73 -3.33 -11.25
CA LEU A 86 5.48 -4.16 -10.31
C LEU A 86 6.97 -3.89 -10.50
N GLU A 87 7.60 -3.30 -9.50
CA GLU A 87 8.94 -2.76 -9.57
C GLU A 87 9.88 -3.56 -8.68
N LYS A 88 10.96 -4.09 -9.27
CA LYS A 88 11.91 -4.97 -8.57
C LYS A 88 13.06 -4.16 -7.99
N GLY A 89 13.59 -4.56 -6.83
CA GLY A 89 14.79 -3.97 -6.24
C GLY A 89 14.68 -2.45 -6.07
N SER A 90 13.51 -1.99 -5.65
CA SER A 90 13.16 -0.56 -5.61
C SER A 90 12.94 -0.09 -4.17
N PHE A 91 12.97 1.22 -3.97
CA PHE A 91 12.92 1.85 -2.65
C PHE A 91 11.68 2.72 -2.51
N GLY A 92 11.07 2.71 -1.33
CA GLY A 92 10.13 3.76 -0.93
C GLY A 92 10.87 4.97 -0.38
N ILE A 93 10.41 6.16 -0.75
CA ILE A 93 10.90 7.43 -0.22
C ILE A 93 9.71 8.28 0.24
N ASN A 94 9.84 8.98 1.37
CA ASN A 94 8.86 9.98 1.79
C ASN A 94 9.39 11.41 1.58
N SER A 95 8.52 12.40 1.76
CA SER A 95 8.87 13.81 1.54
C SER A 95 9.92 14.37 2.52
N PHE A 96 10.29 13.63 3.57
CA PHE A 96 11.38 13.97 4.50
C PHE A 96 12.73 13.34 4.12
N SER A 97 12.83 12.76 2.92
CA SER A 97 13.99 11.95 2.48
C SER A 97 14.26 10.71 3.33
N GLY A 98 13.28 10.23 4.09
CA GLY A 98 13.33 8.89 4.66
C GLY A 98 13.23 7.85 3.55
N VAL A 99 14.12 6.87 3.55
CA VAL A 99 14.19 5.80 2.54
C VAL A 99 14.01 4.45 3.22
N SER A 100 13.25 3.54 2.60
CA SER A 100 13.09 2.16 3.06
C SER A 100 14.36 1.34 2.82
N ALA A 101 14.39 0.11 3.32
CA ALA A 101 15.28 -0.90 2.75
C ALA A 101 14.89 -1.19 1.30
N GLU A 102 15.80 -1.80 0.53
CA GLU A 102 15.47 -2.32 -0.81
C GLU A 102 14.32 -3.32 -0.69
N GLN A 103 13.34 -3.20 -1.58
CA GLN A 103 12.15 -4.05 -1.61
C GLN A 103 12.23 -4.96 -2.82
N ASP A 104 12.00 -6.26 -2.61
CA ASP A 104 12.11 -7.27 -3.67
C ASP A 104 11.11 -6.96 -4.80
N LEU A 105 9.83 -6.72 -4.46
CA LEU A 105 8.79 -6.31 -5.42
C LEU A 105 7.86 -5.24 -4.82
N LEU A 106 7.80 -4.05 -5.43
CA LEU A 106 6.86 -2.97 -5.09
C LEU A 106 5.71 -2.89 -6.08
N LEU A 107 4.49 -2.85 -5.56
CA LEU A 107 3.29 -2.55 -6.34
C LEU A 107 3.01 -1.04 -6.30
N ILE A 108 3.13 -0.40 -7.46
CA ILE A 108 2.99 1.05 -7.62
C ILE A 108 1.71 1.36 -8.38
N ASP A 109 0.97 2.37 -7.93
CA ASP A 109 -0.07 3.00 -8.74
C ASP A 109 0.52 4.12 -9.60
N GLY A 110 0.62 3.88 -10.91
CA GLY A 110 1.15 4.86 -11.85
C GLY A 110 0.31 6.14 -11.96
N SER A 111 -0.95 6.12 -11.51
CA SER A 111 -1.81 7.32 -11.48
C SER A 111 -1.54 8.22 -10.27
N LEU A 112 -0.95 7.70 -9.21
CA LEU A 112 -0.61 8.45 -7.99
C LEU A 112 0.79 9.06 -8.06
N GLY A 113 1.71 8.44 -8.81
CA GLY A 113 3.04 8.98 -9.06
C GLY A 113 3.98 8.01 -9.78
N SER A 114 4.97 8.57 -10.46
CA SER A 114 6.18 7.91 -10.95
C SER A 114 7.35 8.04 -9.96
N ALA A 115 8.42 7.29 -10.23
CA ALA A 115 9.68 7.39 -9.49
C ALA A 115 10.23 8.83 -9.45
N ILE A 116 10.78 9.23 -8.29
CA ILE A 116 11.51 10.48 -8.07
C ILE A 116 12.84 10.44 -8.82
N CYS A 117 13.54 9.31 -8.72
CA CYS A 117 14.75 9.04 -9.48
C CYS A 117 14.84 7.55 -9.82
N ARG A 118 15.46 7.25 -10.95
CA ARG A 118 15.60 5.88 -11.47
C ARG A 118 16.96 5.69 -12.10
N ARG A 119 17.57 4.55 -11.84
CA ARG A 119 18.77 4.07 -12.51
C ARG A 119 18.56 2.61 -12.89
N ASP A 120 18.54 2.33 -14.18
CA ASP A 120 18.28 1.00 -14.72
C ASP A 120 16.96 0.42 -14.15
N THR A 121 17.04 -0.70 -13.43
CA THR A 121 15.90 -1.37 -12.80
C THR A 121 15.55 -0.83 -11.42
N VAL A 122 16.41 -0.02 -10.80
CA VAL A 122 16.25 0.49 -9.44
C VAL A 122 15.57 1.86 -9.47
N GLY A 123 14.43 1.97 -8.80
CA GLY A 123 13.69 3.23 -8.67
C GLY A 123 13.44 3.63 -7.22
N TYR A 124 13.37 4.94 -6.97
CA TYR A 124 12.91 5.52 -5.72
C TYR A 124 11.50 6.06 -5.92
N TYR A 125 10.51 5.42 -5.31
CA TYR A 125 9.11 5.73 -5.49
C TYR A 125 8.55 6.50 -4.30
N PRO A 126 7.76 7.57 -4.55
CA PRO A 126 7.08 8.29 -3.49
C PRO A 126 6.14 7.35 -2.74
N ILE A 127 6.13 7.44 -1.41
CA ILE A 127 5.38 6.53 -0.54
C ILE A 127 3.86 6.55 -0.82
N GLU A 128 3.35 7.69 -1.29
CA GLU A 128 1.96 7.88 -1.69
C GLU A 128 1.56 6.97 -2.86
N ALA A 129 2.48 6.66 -3.77
CA ALA A 129 2.22 5.80 -4.93
C ALA A 129 2.41 4.30 -4.63
N ILE A 130 3.05 3.93 -3.52
CA ILE A 130 3.32 2.54 -3.15
C ILE A 130 2.11 1.92 -2.46
N LEU A 131 1.45 0.96 -3.11
CA LEU A 131 0.29 0.27 -2.57
C LEU A 131 0.67 -0.99 -1.78
N ALA A 132 1.63 -1.76 -2.28
CA ALA A 132 2.04 -3.00 -1.63
C ALA A 132 3.52 -3.31 -1.85
N SER A 133 4.06 -4.19 -1.01
CA SER A 133 5.37 -4.82 -1.17
C SER A 133 5.27 -6.33 -1.00
N ILE A 134 6.04 -7.08 -1.78
CA ILE A 134 6.18 -8.53 -1.67
C ILE A 134 7.66 -8.84 -1.47
N GLU A 135 8.00 -9.32 -0.28
CA GLU A 135 9.34 -9.83 0.04
C GLU A 135 9.44 -11.30 -0.40
N VAL A 136 10.46 -11.67 -1.17
CA VAL A 136 10.62 -13.00 -1.76
C VAL A 136 11.81 -13.72 -1.13
N LYS A 137 11.61 -14.96 -0.70
CA LYS A 137 12.67 -15.80 -0.12
C LYS A 137 12.67 -17.20 -0.70
N SER A 138 13.84 -17.68 -1.12
CA SER A 138 14.01 -19.07 -1.59
C SER A 138 13.76 -20.09 -0.47
N LYS A 139 14.24 -19.77 0.74
CA LYS A 139 14.03 -20.55 1.95
C LYS A 139 14.02 -19.61 3.15
N ILE A 140 12.91 -19.59 3.89
CA ILE A 140 12.78 -18.74 5.08
C ILE A 140 13.35 -19.45 6.32
N THR A 141 14.32 -18.82 6.96
CA THR A 141 14.86 -19.17 8.28
C THR A 141 14.34 -18.16 9.32
N TYR A 142 14.64 -18.36 10.60
CA TYR A 142 14.33 -17.34 11.61
C TYR A 142 15.08 -16.02 11.41
N ASP A 143 16.30 -16.06 10.86
CA ASP A 143 17.07 -14.86 10.56
C ASP A 143 16.48 -14.13 9.35
N GLU A 144 16.07 -14.87 8.32
CA GLU A 144 15.37 -14.29 7.17
C GLU A 144 14.03 -13.70 7.58
N LEU A 145 13.25 -14.40 8.42
CA LEU A 145 12.01 -13.83 8.97
C LEU A 145 12.26 -12.51 9.69
N HIS A 146 13.31 -12.43 10.52
CA HIS A 146 13.68 -11.19 11.20
C HIS A 146 14.02 -10.07 10.21
N LYS A 147 14.78 -10.37 9.15
CA LYS A 147 15.08 -9.40 8.08
C LYS A 147 13.82 -8.93 7.36
N CYS A 148 12.91 -9.84 7.01
CA CYS A 148 11.65 -9.49 6.36
C CYS A 148 10.81 -8.55 7.25
N LEU A 149 10.76 -8.79 8.57
CA LEU A 149 10.06 -7.91 9.51
C LEU A 149 10.69 -6.52 9.56
N LEU A 150 12.01 -6.42 9.60
CA LEU A 150 12.70 -5.13 9.54
C LEU A 150 12.48 -4.40 8.22
N SER A 151 12.46 -5.13 7.09
CA SER A 151 12.14 -4.58 5.77
C SER A 151 10.71 -4.02 5.73
N CYS A 152 9.73 -4.78 6.24
CA CYS A 152 8.34 -4.35 6.43
C CYS A 152 8.23 -3.06 7.25
N ILE A 153 8.85 -3.04 8.43
CA ILE A 153 8.89 -1.85 9.29
C ILE A 153 9.53 -0.67 8.55
N SER A 154 10.61 -0.90 7.80
CA SER A 154 11.34 0.14 7.09
C SER A 154 10.49 0.86 6.05
N LEU A 155 9.60 0.13 5.36
CA LEU A 155 8.70 0.67 4.36
C LEU A 155 7.47 1.30 5.00
N LYS A 156 6.74 0.53 5.83
CA LYS A 156 5.46 0.97 6.40
C LYS A 156 5.61 2.19 7.29
N LYS A 157 6.73 2.37 7.99
CA LYS A 157 6.95 3.57 8.80
C LYS A 157 7.05 4.86 7.99
N LEU A 158 7.28 4.80 6.67
CA LEU A 158 7.42 5.99 5.83
C LEU A 158 6.11 6.74 5.62
N ILE A 159 4.95 6.07 5.77
CA ILE A 159 3.62 6.69 5.70
C ILE A 159 3.28 7.47 6.97
N LEU A 160 4.01 7.19 8.05
CA LEU A 160 3.82 7.85 9.33
C LEU A 160 4.53 9.19 9.26
N GLU A 161 3.79 10.24 9.55
CA GLU A 161 4.38 11.55 9.76
C GLU A 161 5.36 11.45 10.95
N PRO A 162 6.53 12.10 10.89
CA PRO A 162 7.40 12.19 12.04
C PRO A 162 6.60 12.64 13.25
N PHE A 163 6.65 11.87 14.33
CA PHE A 163 5.96 12.12 15.60
C PHE A 163 4.44 11.90 15.61
N ASP A 164 3.87 11.25 14.58
CA ASP A 164 2.48 10.80 14.55
C ASP A 164 2.37 9.33 14.08
N TYR A 165 1.92 8.44 14.97
CA TYR A 165 1.75 7.01 14.72
C TYR A 165 0.29 6.62 14.49
N ARG A 166 -0.59 7.59 14.21
CA ARG A 166 -1.99 7.29 13.90
C ARG A 166 -2.07 6.43 12.65
N ASP A 167 -2.81 5.33 12.76
CA ASP A 167 -3.12 4.48 11.63
C ASP A 167 -4.19 5.18 10.78
N GLU A 168 -3.80 5.58 9.58
CA GLU A 168 -4.68 6.20 8.59
C GLU A 168 -5.01 5.18 7.51
N GLU A 169 -6.29 4.79 7.43
CA GLU A 169 -6.76 3.77 6.49
C GLU A 169 -6.38 4.10 5.04
N SER A 170 -6.43 5.37 4.65
CA SER A 170 -6.10 5.85 3.30
C SER A 170 -4.61 5.76 2.93
N LYS A 171 -3.73 5.52 3.91
CA LYS A 171 -2.27 5.47 3.72
C LYS A 171 -1.69 4.08 3.87
N ARG A 172 -2.50 3.07 4.20
CA ARG A 172 -1.99 1.72 4.52
C ARG A 172 -1.29 1.11 3.31
N ILE A 173 -0.16 0.45 3.58
CA ILE A 173 0.60 -0.33 2.61
C ILE A 173 0.43 -1.80 2.95
N PHE A 174 0.10 -2.63 1.96
CA PHE A 174 0.08 -4.08 2.14
C PHE A 174 1.50 -4.65 2.05
N TYR A 175 1.91 -5.44 3.04
CA TYR A 175 3.22 -6.09 3.01
C TYR A 175 3.07 -7.59 3.08
N ALA A 176 3.49 -8.26 2.03
CA ALA A 176 3.42 -9.71 1.89
C ALA A 176 4.82 -10.30 1.98
N ILE A 177 4.93 -11.48 2.58
CA ILE A 177 6.15 -12.30 2.49
C ILE A 177 5.81 -13.56 1.72
N PHE A 178 6.51 -13.80 0.62
CA PHE A 178 6.45 -15.01 -0.19
C PHE A 178 7.72 -15.84 0.02
N ALA A 179 7.57 -17.11 0.39
CA ALA A 179 8.69 -18.03 0.47
C ALA A 179 8.43 -19.35 -0.26
N TYR A 180 9.43 -19.84 -0.98
CA TYR A 180 9.34 -21.13 -1.66
C TYR A 180 9.43 -22.32 -0.70
N SER A 181 10.02 -22.14 0.49
CA SER A 181 10.05 -23.13 1.57
C SER A 181 10.42 -22.53 2.91
N SER A 182 10.29 -23.33 3.97
CA SER A 182 10.85 -23.05 5.28
C SER A 182 11.99 -23.98 5.68
N ALA A 183 12.89 -23.50 6.54
CA ALA A 183 13.87 -24.33 7.25
C ALA A 183 13.28 -25.04 8.47
N HIS A 184 12.09 -24.64 8.90
CA HIS A 184 11.48 -25.07 10.16
C HIS A 184 10.12 -25.70 9.88
N LYS A 185 9.61 -26.53 10.80
CA LYS A 185 8.25 -27.06 10.69
C LYS A 185 7.22 -25.93 10.87
N LYS A 186 6.04 -26.09 10.26
CA LYS A 186 4.96 -25.08 10.26
C LYS A 186 4.56 -24.60 11.65
N GLU A 187 4.46 -25.48 12.64
CA GLU A 187 4.10 -25.12 14.02
C GLU A 187 5.23 -24.32 14.70
N ALA A 188 6.48 -24.75 14.53
CA ALA A 188 7.63 -24.06 15.11
C ALA A 188 7.82 -22.66 14.49
N PHE A 189 7.62 -22.55 13.18
CA PHE A 189 7.63 -21.27 12.47
C PHE A 189 6.53 -20.35 13.00
N LEU A 190 5.29 -20.85 13.17
CA LEU A 190 4.18 -20.06 13.71
C LEU A 190 4.47 -19.52 15.12
N THR A 191 4.97 -20.37 16.01
CA THR A 191 5.35 -19.96 17.37
C THR A 191 6.41 -18.87 17.33
N LYS A 192 7.42 -19.00 16.46
CA LYS A 192 8.48 -18.01 16.35
C LYS A 192 8.00 -16.69 15.75
N LEU A 193 7.15 -16.74 14.71
CA LEU A 193 6.51 -15.58 14.10
C LEU A 193 5.73 -14.77 15.13
N ASN A 194 4.85 -15.44 15.88
CA ASN A 194 4.03 -14.78 16.91
C ASN A 194 4.89 -14.18 18.03
N LYS A 195 6.00 -14.81 18.39
CA LYS A 195 6.95 -14.22 19.34
C LYS A 195 7.64 -12.97 18.80
N TYR A 196 7.95 -12.90 17.51
CA TYR A 196 8.62 -11.75 16.92
C TYR A 196 7.69 -10.55 16.76
N ILE A 197 6.44 -10.79 16.36
CA ILE A 197 5.47 -9.69 16.13
C ILE A 197 4.93 -9.07 17.42
N GLU A 198 5.11 -9.70 18.59
CA GLU A 198 4.81 -9.10 19.90
C GLU A 198 5.52 -7.74 20.11
N ALA A 199 6.74 -7.59 19.58
CA ALA A 199 7.51 -6.36 19.69
C ALA A 199 7.22 -5.33 18.57
N VAL A 200 6.36 -5.69 17.61
CA VAL A 200 6.09 -4.89 16.41
C VAL A 200 4.69 -4.28 16.51
N PRO A 201 4.53 -2.95 16.41
CA PRO A 201 3.21 -2.32 16.33
C PRO A 201 2.37 -2.90 15.20
N GLU A 202 1.07 -3.07 15.44
CA GLU A 202 0.11 -3.74 14.53
C GLU A 202 0.18 -3.19 13.09
N SER A 203 0.15 -1.87 12.94
CA SER A 203 0.25 -1.18 11.64
C SER A 203 1.56 -1.43 10.89
N LEU A 204 2.61 -1.91 11.56
CA LEU A 204 3.93 -2.19 10.99
C LEU A 204 4.19 -3.69 10.77
N ARG A 205 3.21 -4.57 11.06
CA ARG A 205 3.32 -6.01 10.84
C ARG A 205 3.05 -6.38 9.36
N PRO A 206 3.59 -7.49 8.85
CA PRO A 206 3.24 -8.00 7.52
C PRO A 206 1.77 -8.40 7.44
N ASN A 207 1.08 -8.12 6.34
CA ASN A 207 -0.35 -8.45 6.22
C ASN A 207 -0.59 -9.93 5.97
N CYS A 208 0.31 -10.60 5.24
CA CYS A 208 0.26 -12.04 5.06
C CYS A 208 1.65 -12.63 4.82
N ILE A 209 1.79 -13.93 5.08
CA ILE A 209 2.98 -14.70 4.75
C ILE A 209 2.54 -15.97 4.05
N TYR A 210 2.98 -16.19 2.82
CA TYR A 210 2.73 -17.43 2.09
C TYR A 210 4.03 -18.20 1.95
N ILE A 211 4.04 -19.44 2.43
CA ILE A 211 5.16 -20.36 2.27
C ILE A 211 4.63 -21.58 1.52
N MET A 212 5.13 -21.85 0.31
CA MET A 212 4.55 -22.86 -0.58
C MET A 212 4.36 -24.24 0.09
N ASP A 213 5.37 -24.72 0.83
CA ASP A 213 5.35 -26.03 1.49
C ASP A 213 4.60 -26.06 2.84
N HIS A 214 4.18 -24.91 3.38
CA HIS A 214 3.44 -24.85 4.64
C HIS A 214 1.99 -24.40 4.47
N GLY A 215 1.77 -23.35 3.69
CA GLY A 215 0.48 -22.69 3.54
C GLY A 215 0.53 -21.18 3.72
N LEU A 216 -0.66 -20.61 3.92
CA LEU A 216 -0.88 -19.17 4.06
C LEU A 216 -1.09 -18.80 5.52
N TYR A 217 -0.25 -17.90 6.04
CA TYR A 217 -0.33 -17.33 7.36
C TYR A 217 -1.03 -15.98 7.29
N LEU A 218 -2.04 -15.80 8.13
CA LEU A 218 -2.87 -14.60 8.22
C LEU A 218 -3.07 -14.22 9.69
N PRO A 219 -3.28 -12.94 10.00
CA PRO A 219 -3.63 -12.51 11.35
C PRO A 219 -4.97 -13.13 11.77
N THR A 220 -5.17 -13.25 13.08
CA THR A 220 -6.44 -13.67 13.66
C THR A 220 -7.31 -12.48 14.04
N THR A 221 -8.60 -12.72 14.18
CA THR A 221 -9.57 -11.79 14.75
C THR A 221 -10.57 -12.60 15.54
N SER A 222 -10.72 -12.26 16.82
CA SER A 222 -11.53 -13.01 17.79
C SER A 222 -11.15 -14.50 17.86
N GLY A 223 -9.85 -14.81 17.69
CA GLY A 223 -9.33 -16.18 17.71
C GLY A 223 -9.52 -17.00 16.43
N TYR A 224 -10.13 -16.44 15.39
CA TYR A 224 -10.29 -17.09 14.07
C TYR A 224 -9.36 -16.45 13.04
N ILE A 225 -9.02 -17.17 11.97
CA ILE A 225 -8.26 -16.60 10.85
C ILE A 225 -9.07 -15.46 10.22
N ALA A 226 -8.45 -14.29 10.05
CA ALA A 226 -9.08 -13.15 9.40
C ALA A 226 -9.30 -13.44 7.91
N TYR A 227 -10.52 -13.15 7.43
CA TYR A 227 -10.88 -13.22 6.01
C TYR A 227 -11.27 -11.86 5.43
N SER A 228 -11.57 -10.88 6.27
CA SER A 228 -11.87 -9.52 5.78
C SER A 228 -10.58 -8.77 5.49
N LEU A 229 -10.56 -8.01 4.39
CA LEU A 229 -9.41 -7.17 4.05
C LEU A 229 -9.05 -6.22 5.20
N ARG A 230 -10.05 -5.65 5.89
CA ARG A 230 -9.84 -4.74 7.01
C ARG A 230 -9.06 -5.41 8.14
N ASP A 231 -9.49 -6.58 8.59
CA ASP A 231 -8.83 -7.28 9.69
C ASP A 231 -7.40 -7.70 9.32
N ILE A 232 -7.20 -8.11 8.05
CA ILE A 232 -5.89 -8.44 7.49
C ILE A 232 -4.99 -7.20 7.39
N GLN A 233 -5.54 -6.03 7.05
CA GLN A 233 -4.81 -4.76 7.02
C GLN A 233 -4.36 -4.33 8.42
N MET A 234 -5.24 -4.48 9.41
CA MET A 234 -5.02 -4.06 10.78
C MET A 234 -3.99 -4.92 11.52
N CYS A 235 -3.97 -6.24 11.30
CA CYS A 235 -3.04 -7.16 11.97
C CYS A 235 -3.09 -7.09 13.51
N ASN A 236 -4.28 -6.88 14.09
CA ASN A 236 -4.46 -6.63 15.53
C ASN A 236 -3.93 -7.78 16.41
N GLU A 237 -4.18 -9.01 16.01
CA GLU A 237 -3.84 -10.18 16.81
C GLU A 237 -2.63 -10.94 16.26
N LYS A 238 -2.41 -12.14 16.82
CA LYS A 238 -1.40 -13.10 16.37
C LYS A 238 -1.75 -13.69 15.01
N TYR A 239 -0.81 -14.39 14.40
CA TYR A 239 -1.05 -15.17 13.19
C TYR A 239 -1.55 -16.56 13.53
N SER A 240 -2.30 -17.11 12.58
CA SER A 240 -2.57 -18.53 12.40
C SER A 240 -2.30 -18.88 10.93
N PHE A 241 -2.52 -20.14 10.52
CA PHE A 241 -2.22 -20.56 9.15
C PHE A 241 -3.27 -21.50 8.58
N ILE A 242 -3.46 -21.39 7.27
CA ILE A 242 -4.21 -22.30 6.42
C ILE A 242 -3.18 -23.26 5.82
N PRO A 243 -3.15 -24.55 6.21
CA PRO A 243 -2.16 -25.49 5.71
C PRO A 243 -2.25 -25.70 4.20
N THR A 244 -1.11 -25.88 3.54
CA THR A 244 -1.05 -26.46 2.20
C THR A 244 -1.43 -27.94 2.26
N SER A 245 -2.25 -28.36 1.30
CA SER A 245 -2.57 -29.75 0.94
C SER A 245 -2.79 -29.80 -0.57
N ASP A 246 -2.85 -31.00 -1.15
CA ASP A 246 -3.02 -31.19 -2.61
C ASP A 246 -4.23 -30.41 -3.18
N ASP A 247 -5.30 -30.27 -2.39
CA ASP A 247 -6.50 -29.52 -2.77
C ASP A 247 -6.43 -28.02 -2.47
N ARG A 248 -5.48 -27.58 -1.63
CA ARG A 248 -5.42 -26.20 -1.11
C ARG A 248 -4.22 -25.39 -1.60
N GLU A 249 -3.25 -26.02 -2.26
CA GLU A 249 -2.06 -25.33 -2.75
C GLU A 249 -2.41 -24.17 -3.68
N GLY A 250 -3.20 -24.45 -4.73
CA GLY A 250 -3.68 -23.43 -5.65
C GLY A 250 -4.57 -22.40 -4.96
N GLN A 251 -5.49 -22.83 -4.09
CA GLN A 251 -6.38 -21.94 -3.35
C GLN A 251 -5.62 -20.95 -2.45
N ASN A 252 -4.60 -21.42 -1.73
CA ASN A 252 -3.77 -20.58 -0.87
C ASN A 252 -3.00 -19.53 -1.68
N PHE A 253 -2.47 -19.90 -2.85
CA PHE A 253 -1.79 -18.97 -3.74
C PHE A 253 -2.74 -17.93 -4.33
N VAL A 254 -3.93 -18.36 -4.77
CA VAL A 254 -4.99 -17.46 -5.25
C VAL A 254 -5.38 -16.48 -4.16
N LEU A 255 -5.61 -16.95 -2.94
CA LEU A 255 -6.00 -16.10 -1.82
C LEU A 255 -4.88 -15.11 -1.47
N PHE A 256 -3.64 -15.57 -1.38
CA PHE A 256 -2.46 -14.72 -1.16
C PHE A 256 -2.42 -13.56 -2.16
N PHE A 257 -2.54 -13.86 -3.45
CA PHE A 257 -2.45 -12.85 -4.50
C PHE A 257 -3.70 -11.96 -4.57
N SER A 258 -4.88 -12.53 -4.36
CA SER A 258 -6.15 -11.79 -4.37
C SER A 258 -6.19 -10.74 -3.26
N LEU A 259 -5.66 -11.04 -2.07
CA LEU A 259 -5.58 -10.07 -0.97
C LEU A 259 -4.72 -8.84 -1.33
N ILE A 260 -3.62 -9.05 -2.07
CA ILE A 260 -2.76 -7.95 -2.53
C ILE A 260 -3.51 -7.08 -3.56
N LEU A 261 -4.22 -7.71 -4.50
CA LEU A 261 -5.02 -7.00 -5.50
C LEU A 261 -6.22 -6.26 -4.90
N GLU A 262 -6.95 -6.91 -4.00
CA GLU A 262 -8.09 -6.34 -3.29
C GLU A 262 -7.66 -5.12 -2.49
N HIS A 263 -6.51 -5.22 -1.79
CA HIS A 263 -5.90 -4.07 -1.14
C HIS A 263 -5.59 -2.94 -2.12
N ALA A 264 -4.95 -3.25 -3.25
CA ALA A 264 -4.58 -2.24 -4.23
C ALA A 264 -5.81 -1.50 -4.78
N PHE A 265 -6.88 -2.24 -5.09
CA PHE A 265 -8.15 -1.65 -5.53
C PHE A 265 -8.84 -0.81 -4.46
N HIS A 266 -8.81 -1.24 -3.20
CA HIS A 266 -9.38 -0.49 -2.09
C HIS A 266 -8.60 0.80 -1.80
N GLN A 267 -7.26 0.72 -1.81
CA GLN A 267 -6.41 1.82 -1.35
C GLN A 267 -6.15 2.91 -2.38
N SER A 268 -5.99 2.53 -3.66
CA SER A 268 -5.71 3.49 -4.72
C SER A 268 -6.65 4.71 -4.76
N PRO A 269 -8.00 4.56 -4.74
CA PRO A 269 -8.89 5.71 -4.77
C PRO A 269 -8.88 6.57 -3.50
N LEU A 270 -8.35 6.06 -2.38
CA LEU A 270 -8.28 6.78 -1.11
C LEU A 270 -7.02 7.64 -0.98
N ARG A 271 -6.04 7.44 -1.86
CA ARG A 271 -4.71 8.06 -1.74
C ARG A 271 -4.65 9.41 -2.46
N GLN A 272 -3.88 10.32 -1.87
CA GLN A 272 -3.55 11.59 -2.49
C GLN A 272 -2.47 11.39 -3.58
N HIS A 273 -2.50 12.23 -4.62
CA HIS A 273 -1.43 12.28 -5.60
C HIS A 273 -0.11 12.76 -4.99
N THR A 274 1.00 12.27 -5.54
CA THR A 274 2.34 12.67 -5.12
C THR A 274 2.57 14.16 -5.33
N LYS A 275 2.87 14.88 -4.25
CA LYS A 275 3.25 16.30 -4.29
C LYS A 275 4.77 16.43 -4.50
N TYR A 276 5.24 16.25 -5.74
CA TYR A 276 6.68 16.23 -6.09
C TYR A 276 7.51 17.41 -5.56
N SER A 277 6.93 18.61 -5.51
CA SER A 277 7.60 19.79 -4.96
C SER A 277 8.00 19.59 -3.49
N GLN A 278 7.19 18.87 -2.70
CA GLN A 278 7.48 18.59 -1.29
C GLN A 278 8.72 17.71 -1.12
N TYR A 279 8.99 16.80 -2.06
CA TYR A 279 10.18 15.93 -2.06
C TYR A 279 11.48 16.68 -2.33
N VAL A 280 11.42 17.92 -2.82
CA VAL A 280 12.60 18.79 -3.02
C VAL A 280 12.69 19.84 -1.92
N ILE A 281 11.56 20.47 -1.60
CA ILE A 281 11.51 21.61 -0.68
C ILE A 281 11.74 21.14 0.77
N ARG A 282 10.99 20.14 1.26
CA ARG A 282 11.07 19.72 2.67
C ARG A 282 12.48 19.25 3.06
N PRO A 283 13.17 18.40 2.26
CA PRO A 283 14.53 17.98 2.62
C PRO A 283 15.53 19.13 2.64
N SER A 284 15.40 20.08 1.71
CA SER A 284 16.25 21.27 1.65
C SER A 284 16.07 22.15 2.88
N MET A 285 14.82 22.35 3.31
CA MET A 285 14.49 23.07 4.55
C MET A 285 15.09 22.35 5.77
N TRP A 286 14.87 21.04 5.89
CA TRP A 286 15.40 20.22 6.98
C TRP A 286 16.92 20.27 7.07
N LYS A 287 17.61 20.17 5.93
CA LYS A 287 19.08 20.27 5.88
C LYS A 287 19.56 21.60 6.47
N ASN A 288 18.91 22.71 6.10
CA ASN A 288 19.27 24.03 6.58
C ASN A 288 19.01 24.19 8.09
N ASP A 289 17.88 23.68 8.58
CA ASP A 289 17.52 23.75 10.00
C ASP A 289 18.48 22.91 10.87
N ILE A 290 18.87 21.72 10.40
CA ILE A 290 19.84 20.86 11.08
C ILE A 290 21.21 21.55 11.15
N ALA A 291 21.70 22.10 10.03
CA ALA A 291 23.00 22.77 9.97
C ALA A 291 23.07 24.00 10.90
N LYS A 292 21.97 24.76 10.99
CA LYS A 292 21.84 25.90 11.91
C LYS A 292 21.83 25.45 13.37
N SER A 293 21.03 24.44 13.70
CA SER A 293 20.87 23.92 15.07
C SER A 293 22.12 23.23 15.62
N SER A 294 22.97 22.69 14.74
CA SER A 294 24.23 22.05 15.13
C SER A 294 25.43 23.01 15.18
N GLY A 295 25.23 24.31 14.94
CA GLY A 295 26.32 25.30 14.92
C GLY A 295 27.35 25.03 13.82
N GLY A 296 26.93 24.44 12.69
CA GLY A 296 27.84 24.07 11.60
C GLY A 296 28.61 22.76 11.81
N ALA A 297 28.46 22.07 12.93
CA ALA A 297 29.01 20.72 13.11
C ALA A 297 28.09 19.68 12.46
N GLU A 298 28.63 18.76 11.64
CA GLU A 298 27.86 17.60 11.17
C GLU A 298 27.37 16.78 12.38
N ARG A 299 26.08 16.83 12.68
CA ARG A 299 25.44 15.93 13.65
C ARG A 299 24.53 14.95 12.90
N PRO A 300 25.00 13.74 12.54
CA PRO A 300 24.11 12.66 12.16
C PRO A 300 23.68 11.86 13.41
N ASN A 301 22.42 11.43 13.45
CA ASN A 301 21.85 10.47 14.40
C ASN A 301 21.31 10.96 15.77
N LYS A 302 20.78 12.18 15.88
CA LYS A 302 19.91 12.52 17.03
C LYS A 302 18.57 13.08 16.60
N TYR A 303 17.54 12.65 17.34
CA TYR A 303 16.16 13.14 17.33
C TYR A 303 16.12 14.67 17.32
N ILE A 304 15.40 15.25 16.36
CA ILE A 304 15.17 16.70 16.22
C ILE A 304 13.70 16.96 16.53
N ASN A 305 13.40 17.94 17.40
CA ASN A 305 12.04 18.26 17.79
C ASN A 305 11.37 19.14 16.73
N LYS A 306 10.06 18.93 16.48
CA LYS A 306 9.19 19.76 15.61
C LYS A 306 9.31 21.28 15.81
N ASN A 307 9.69 21.71 17.02
CA ASN A 307 9.82 23.13 17.35
C ASN A 307 11.15 23.76 16.90
N ASP A 308 12.17 22.97 16.56
CA ASP A 308 13.46 23.45 16.06
C ASP A 308 13.42 23.79 14.54
N MET A 309 12.29 23.50 13.87
CA MET A 309 12.09 23.57 12.41
C MET A 309 11.66 24.95 11.88
N TRP A 310 11.75 26.00 12.69
CA TRP A 310 11.30 27.35 12.33
C TRP A 310 12.40 28.35 12.66
N SER A 311 13.49 28.30 11.89
CA SER A 311 14.51 29.35 11.93
C SER A 311 13.93 30.66 11.40
N SER A 312 14.14 31.74 12.13
CA SER A 312 13.71 33.11 11.78
C SER A 312 14.40 33.72 10.55
N ASP A 313 15.36 33.01 9.94
CA ASP A 313 16.38 33.61 9.09
C ASP A 313 16.42 32.96 7.70
N PHE A 314 15.26 32.85 7.04
CA PHE A 314 15.22 32.56 5.60
C PHE A 314 15.17 33.89 4.83
N ASP A 315 16.16 34.14 3.97
CA ASP A 315 16.23 35.31 3.07
C ASP A 315 15.05 35.37 2.07
N ALA A 316 14.29 34.27 1.94
CA ALA A 316 12.98 34.24 1.31
C ALA A 316 12.06 33.27 2.10
N PRO A 317 10.99 33.73 2.76
CA PRO A 317 10.12 32.85 3.53
C PRO A 317 9.28 31.98 2.57
N CYS A 318 9.70 30.74 2.33
CA CYS A 318 8.83 29.72 1.76
C CYS A 318 7.87 29.25 2.85
N VAL A 319 6.64 29.78 2.85
CA VAL A 319 5.59 29.33 3.77
C VAL A 319 4.69 28.38 3.00
N PRO A 320 4.54 27.11 3.44
CA PRO A 320 3.66 26.17 2.76
C PRO A 320 2.23 26.73 2.78
N GLY A 321 1.68 26.91 1.58
CA GLY A 321 0.29 27.28 1.35
C GLY A 321 -0.56 26.02 1.13
N ILE A 322 -1.74 25.98 1.74
CA ILE A 322 -2.78 24.99 1.47
C ILE A 322 -3.85 25.71 0.64
N GLU A 323 -4.07 25.27 -0.59
CA GLU A 323 -5.16 25.79 -1.41
C GLU A 323 -6.43 24.99 -1.14
N GLN A 324 -7.51 25.67 -0.74
CA GLN A 324 -8.82 25.06 -0.61
C GLN A 324 -9.87 25.93 -1.30
N THR A 325 -10.84 25.27 -1.93
CA THR A 325 -11.97 25.94 -2.56
C THR A 325 -13.22 25.68 -1.74
N CYS A 326 -13.96 26.75 -1.43
CA CYS A 326 -15.21 26.63 -0.71
C CYS A 326 -16.26 25.90 -1.55
N GLY A 327 -16.80 24.79 -1.02
CA GLY A 327 -17.84 24.00 -1.68
C GLY A 327 -19.12 24.80 -1.96
N ASP A 328 -19.47 25.76 -1.11
CA ASP A 328 -20.73 26.50 -1.21
C ASP A 328 -20.67 27.67 -2.22
N CYS A 329 -19.56 28.41 -2.27
CA CYS A 329 -19.45 29.61 -3.11
C CYS A 329 -18.36 29.55 -4.19
N GLY A 330 -17.59 28.46 -4.26
CA GLY A 330 -16.53 28.25 -5.25
C GLY A 330 -15.31 29.15 -5.08
N LYS A 331 -15.22 29.95 -4.01
CA LYS A 331 -14.09 30.84 -3.77
C LYS A 331 -12.87 30.07 -3.26
N SER A 332 -11.72 30.26 -3.90
CA SER A 332 -10.45 29.65 -3.51
C SER A 332 -9.69 30.52 -2.49
N TYR A 333 -9.07 29.84 -1.53
CA TYR A 333 -8.27 30.43 -0.47
C TYR A 333 -6.92 29.74 -0.42
N THR A 334 -5.84 30.51 -0.27
CA THR A 334 -4.52 29.98 0.03
C THR A 334 -4.22 30.22 1.51
N PHE A 335 -4.35 29.17 2.30
CA PHE A 335 -4.08 29.19 3.73
C PHE A 335 -2.60 29.03 4.02
N VAL A 336 -2.07 29.80 4.95
CA VAL A 336 -0.66 29.70 5.35
C VAL A 336 -0.56 29.48 6.85
N ILE A 337 0.20 28.46 7.24
CA ILE A 337 0.43 28.14 8.65
C ILE A 337 1.42 29.15 9.22
N ILE A 338 1.02 29.84 10.28
CA ILE A 338 1.91 30.79 10.96
C ILE A 338 2.99 30.00 11.71
N PRO A 339 4.28 30.32 11.53
CA PRO A 339 5.36 29.69 12.29
C PRO A 339 5.17 29.88 13.81
N PRO A 340 5.63 28.92 14.64
CA PRO A 340 5.86 29.15 16.06
C PRO A 340 6.81 30.33 16.23
N SER A 341 6.28 31.47 16.67
CA SER A 341 7.04 32.70 16.82
C SER A 341 6.54 33.48 18.03
N THR A 342 7.30 34.49 18.45
CA THR A 342 6.84 35.42 19.49
C THR A 342 5.52 36.09 19.08
N ARG A 343 4.74 36.57 20.07
CA ARG A 343 3.46 37.26 19.82
C ARG A 343 3.61 38.43 18.83
N VAL A 344 4.73 39.15 18.92
CA VAL A 344 5.05 40.28 18.04
C VAL A 344 5.28 39.79 16.60
N GLN A 345 6.13 38.77 16.42
CA GLN A 345 6.39 38.18 15.10
C GLN A 345 5.13 37.57 14.47
N ARG A 346 4.26 36.91 15.27
CA ARG A 346 2.97 36.40 14.76
C ARG A 346 2.10 37.51 14.21
N GLY A 347 2.06 38.66 14.88
CA GLY A 347 1.35 39.85 14.38
C GLY A 347 1.89 40.34 13.05
N ASN A 348 3.22 40.33 12.87
CA ASN A 348 3.87 40.74 11.63
C ASN A 348 3.59 39.75 10.48
N PHE A 349 3.66 38.45 10.74
CA PHE A 349 3.32 37.41 9.77
C PHE A 349 1.86 37.52 9.31
N LYS A 350 0.90 37.66 10.25
CA LYS A 350 -0.51 37.83 9.91
C LYS A 350 -0.75 39.01 8.98
N LYS A 351 -0.11 40.16 9.25
CA LYS A 351 -0.23 41.36 8.41
C LYS A 351 0.38 41.17 7.03
N SER A 352 1.59 40.61 6.96
CA SER A 352 2.30 40.38 5.70
C SER A 352 1.55 39.40 4.78
N PHE A 353 1.04 38.29 5.33
CA PHE A 353 0.27 37.31 4.57
C PHE A 353 -1.07 37.86 4.11
N ALA A 354 -1.79 38.58 4.97
CA ALA A 354 -3.04 39.23 4.59
C ALA A 354 -2.85 40.24 3.45
N SER A 355 -1.74 41.00 3.44
CA SER A 355 -1.44 41.92 2.32
C SER A 355 -1.15 41.23 1.00
N GLN A 356 -0.81 39.94 1.02
CA GLN A 356 -0.55 39.12 -0.16
C GLN A 356 -1.78 38.29 -0.58
N GLY A 357 -2.94 38.50 0.07
CA GLY A 357 -4.15 37.72 -0.19
C GLY A 357 -4.14 36.32 0.41
N LEU A 358 -3.14 35.99 1.24
CA LEU A 358 -3.01 34.72 1.94
C LEU A 358 -3.79 34.77 3.25
N VAL A 359 -4.35 33.63 3.65
CA VAL A 359 -5.14 33.52 4.89
C VAL A 359 -4.28 32.88 5.99
N PRO A 360 -3.79 33.64 6.98
CA PRO A 360 -2.95 33.10 8.03
C PRO A 360 -3.80 32.32 9.04
N ILE A 361 -3.49 31.05 9.25
CA ILE A 361 -4.17 30.18 10.23
C ILE A 361 -3.27 29.90 11.44
N ASP A 362 -3.85 30.03 12.62
CA ASP A 362 -3.29 29.44 13.84
C ASP A 362 -3.63 27.94 13.84
N LYS A 363 -2.77 27.09 14.41
CA LYS A 363 -3.08 25.65 14.59
C LYS A 363 -4.46 25.51 15.22
N ASP A 364 -5.27 24.60 14.66
CA ASP A 364 -6.59 24.23 15.17
C ASP A 364 -7.71 25.26 14.95
N ALA A 365 -7.50 26.27 14.09
CA ALA A 365 -8.53 27.26 13.79
C ALA A 365 -9.44 26.83 12.61
N ALA A 366 -10.75 26.79 12.84
CA ALA A 366 -11.74 26.73 11.76
C ALA A 366 -11.82 28.10 11.06
N TYR A 367 -11.78 28.11 9.73
CA TYR A 367 -11.94 29.35 8.95
C TYR A 367 -13.37 29.49 8.45
N VAL A 368 -13.96 30.68 8.60
CA VAL A 368 -15.28 30.99 8.04
C VAL A 368 -15.10 31.72 6.73
N CYS A 369 -15.53 31.09 5.65
CA CYS A 369 -15.59 31.66 4.31
C CYS A 369 -16.44 32.94 4.32
N SER A 370 -16.20 33.85 3.36
CA SER A 370 -17.01 35.06 3.20
C SER A 370 -18.51 34.79 2.93
N CYS A 371 -18.91 33.58 2.51
CA CYS A 371 -20.31 33.18 2.39
C CYS A 371 -20.93 32.60 3.67
N GLY A 372 -20.16 32.46 4.75
CA GLY A 372 -20.59 31.85 6.02
C GLY A 372 -20.26 30.35 6.16
N ALA A 373 -19.78 29.69 5.10
CA ALA A 373 -19.38 28.29 5.14
C ALA A 373 -18.13 28.07 6.02
N HIS A 374 -18.08 26.97 6.75
CA HIS A 374 -16.90 26.57 7.53
C HIS A 374 -15.94 25.75 6.66
N LEU A 375 -14.68 26.15 6.62
CA LEU A 375 -13.58 25.42 5.98
C LEU A 375 -12.73 24.76 7.07
N ASN A 376 -12.61 23.43 7.00
CA ASN A 376 -11.74 22.66 7.89
C ASN A 376 -10.34 22.60 7.26
N VAL A 377 -9.45 23.47 7.73
CA VAL A 377 -8.10 23.60 7.19
C VAL A 377 -7.14 22.52 7.73
N ASN A 378 -7.62 21.65 8.64
CA ASN A 378 -6.83 20.57 9.24
C ASN A 378 -7.10 19.18 8.64
N GLU A 379 -7.94 19.06 7.62
CA GLU A 379 -8.37 17.77 7.04
C GLU A 379 -7.59 17.31 5.79
N GLU A 380 -6.49 17.97 5.40
CA GLU A 380 -5.64 17.54 4.25
C GLU A 380 -4.19 17.23 4.57
#